data_AF-A0A3G8ZK18-F1
#
_entry.id   AF-A0A3G8ZK18-F1
#
_cell.length_a   1.000
_cell.length_b   1.000
_cell.length_c   1.000
_cell.angle_alpha   90.00
_cell.angle_beta   90.00
_cell.angle_gamma   90.00
#
_symmetry.space_group_name_H-M   'P 1'
#
loop_
_entity.id
_entity.type
_entity.pdbx_description
1 polymer ?
#
loop_
_entity_poly.entity_id
_entity_poly.type
_entity_poly.pdbx_seq_one_letter_code
_entity_poly.pdbx_strand_id
1 'polypeptide(L)'
;MALARPERWALSAALVGAPAAYLLAQIIFAMVPREKSLFATLDAHSSTWLISHLLLATWLVLLIPSLAAIWQLLGRGGWGFRVVGGALTAVGIVVNGLITGVDFVLGAIAPMGRSLATSVHKRVSESVLAPLDSWDLALSLGLLVLAIGLYRTRNAPQ
;
A
#
# COMPACT_ATOMS: atom_id res chain seq x y z
N MET A 1 28.06 -4.10 8.76
CA MET A 1 27.47 -5.18 9.59
C MET A 1 26.73 -6.11 8.64
N ALA A 2 27.22 -7.33 8.43
CA ALA A 2 26.58 -8.27 7.52
C ALA A 2 25.37 -8.91 8.22
N LEU A 3 24.17 -8.74 7.67
CA LEU A 3 22.96 -9.38 8.18
C LEU A 3 23.11 -10.91 8.19
N ALA A 4 22.50 -11.56 9.19
CA ALA A 4 22.46 -13.00 9.28
C ALA A 4 21.73 -13.59 8.06
N ARG A 5 22.09 -14.80 7.62
CA ARG A 5 21.45 -15.48 6.48
C ARG A 5 19.90 -15.39 6.47
N PRO A 6 19.17 -15.66 7.57
CA PRO A 6 17.70 -15.61 7.56
C PRO A 6 17.12 -14.21 7.26
N GLU A 7 17.78 -13.14 7.72
CA GLU A 7 17.32 -11.77 7.51
C GLU A 7 17.37 -11.38 6.04
N ARG A 8 18.38 -11.86 5.31
CA ARG A 8 18.49 -11.63 3.85
C ARG A 8 17.38 -12.33 3.08
N TRP A 9 17.02 -13.55 3.46
CA TRP A 9 15.91 -14.27 2.82
C TRP A 9 14.57 -13.56 3.03
N ALA A 10 14.32 -13.06 4.24
CA ALA A 10 13.09 -12.30 4.54
C ALA A 10 12.99 -11.01 3.71
N LEU A 11 14.10 -10.28 3.56
CA LEU A 11 14.15 -9.06 2.74
C LEU A 11 13.91 -9.35 1.25
N SER A 12 14.54 -10.40 0.71
CA SER A 12 14.32 -10.81 -0.69
C SER A 12 12.91 -11.32 -0.93
N ALA A 13 12.36 -12.12 0.01
CA ALA A 13 10.99 -12.59 -0.06
C ALA A 13 9.99 -11.42 -0.04
N ALA A 14 10.25 -10.40 0.77
CA ALA A 14 9.43 -9.19 0.80
C ALA A 14 9.47 -8.39 -0.51
N LEU A 15 10.65 -8.24 -1.12
CA LEU A 15 10.82 -7.52 -2.39
C LEU A 15 9.97 -8.11 -3.54
N VAL A 16 9.77 -9.42 -3.54
CA VAL A 16 8.92 -10.11 -4.52
C VAL A 16 7.47 -10.22 -4.03
N GLY A 17 7.29 -10.53 -2.75
CA GLY A 17 5.99 -10.75 -2.13
C GLY A 17 5.13 -9.49 -2.07
N ALA A 18 5.72 -8.32 -1.82
CA ALA A 18 5.00 -7.05 -1.79
C ALA A 18 4.31 -6.75 -3.14
N PRO A 19 5.01 -6.64 -4.28
CA PRO A 19 4.36 -6.38 -5.56
C PRO A 19 3.38 -7.50 -5.96
N ALA A 20 3.66 -8.76 -5.63
CA ALA A 20 2.73 -9.86 -5.86
C ALA A 20 1.42 -9.70 -5.07
N ALA A 21 1.50 -9.37 -3.77
CA ALA A 21 0.34 -9.11 -2.93
C ALA A 21 -0.48 -7.92 -3.44
N TYR A 22 0.19 -6.84 -3.87
CA TYR A 22 -0.48 -5.68 -4.48
C TYR A 22 -1.22 -6.07 -5.76
N LEU A 23 -0.55 -6.74 -6.70
CA LEU A 23 -1.16 -7.15 -7.96
C LEU A 23 -2.35 -8.09 -7.74
N LEU A 24 -2.22 -9.06 -6.85
CA LEU A 24 -3.33 -9.95 -6.48
C LEU A 24 -4.49 -9.17 -5.86
N ALA A 25 -4.22 -8.19 -5.01
CA ALA A 25 -5.26 -7.32 -4.45
C ALA A 25 -6.02 -6.58 -5.56
N GLN A 26 -5.30 -5.98 -6.52
CA GLN A 26 -5.90 -5.26 -7.65
C GLN A 26 -6.71 -6.17 -8.56
N ILE A 27 -6.22 -7.39 -8.83
CA ILE A 27 -6.94 -8.39 -9.64
C ILE A 27 -8.25 -8.79 -8.95
N ILE A 28 -8.20 -9.10 -7.65
CA ILE A 28 -9.39 -9.49 -6.87
C ILE A 28 -10.37 -8.31 -6.76
N PHE A 29 -9.86 -7.10 -6.54
CA PHE A 29 -10.69 -5.90 -6.50
C PHE A 29 -11.39 -5.65 -7.85
N ALA A 30 -10.71 -5.87 -8.98
CA ALA A 30 -11.28 -5.70 -10.32
C ALA A 30 -12.38 -6.73 -10.65
N MET A 31 -12.46 -7.86 -9.93
CA MET A 31 -13.55 -8.82 -10.07
C MET A 31 -14.87 -8.32 -9.47
N VAL A 32 -14.83 -7.26 -8.66
CA VAL A 32 -16.01 -6.67 -8.06
C VAL A 32 -16.66 -5.69 -9.05
N PRO A 33 -17.88 -5.96 -9.54
CA PRO A 33 -18.59 -5.04 -10.43
C PRO A 33 -18.81 -3.68 -9.74
N ARG A 34 -18.53 -2.60 -10.48
CA ARG A 34 -18.84 -1.25 -10.01
C ARG A 34 -20.34 -1.01 -10.14
N GLU A 35 -21.05 -1.08 -9.02
CA GLU A 35 -22.44 -0.65 -8.94
C GLU A 35 -22.53 0.88 -8.88
N LYS A 36 -23.71 1.43 -9.16
CA LYS A 36 -23.97 2.88 -9.01
C LYS A 36 -23.81 3.37 -7.56
N SER A 37 -23.83 2.47 -6.60
CA SER A 37 -23.73 2.77 -5.16
C SER A 37 -22.65 1.88 -4.53
N LEU A 38 -21.65 2.49 -3.89
CA LEU A 38 -20.59 1.80 -3.14
C LEU A 38 -21.16 0.73 -2.20
N PHE A 39 -22.24 1.04 -1.47
CA PHE A 39 -22.85 0.11 -0.53
C PHE A 39 -23.56 -1.08 -1.20
N ALA A 40 -24.04 -0.91 -2.44
CA ALA A 40 -24.63 -2.03 -3.17
C ALA A 40 -23.52 -3.01 -3.61
N THR A 41 -22.36 -2.46 -4.00
CA THR A 41 -21.15 -3.26 -4.23
C THR A 41 -20.69 -3.98 -2.97
N LEU A 42 -20.63 -3.30 -1.82
CA LEU A 42 -20.20 -3.89 -0.55
C LEU A 42 -21.16 -4.98 -0.07
N ASP A 43 -22.48 -4.79 -0.18
CA ASP A 43 -23.45 -5.81 0.23
C ASP A 43 -23.33 -7.08 -0.63
N ALA A 44 -23.17 -6.91 -1.95
CA ALA A 44 -23.11 -8.04 -2.88
C ALA A 44 -21.75 -8.76 -2.91
N HIS A 45 -20.65 -8.08 -2.58
CA HIS A 45 -19.29 -8.58 -2.76
C HIS A 45 -18.38 -8.35 -1.55
N SER A 46 -18.95 -8.30 -0.34
CA SER A 46 -18.23 -8.03 0.93
C SER A 46 -17.00 -8.91 1.12
N SER A 47 -17.08 -10.20 0.83
CA SER A 47 -15.95 -11.14 0.93
C SER A 47 -14.80 -10.77 -0.01
N THR A 48 -15.09 -10.49 -1.27
CA THR A 48 -14.09 -10.12 -2.28
C THR A 48 -13.45 -8.77 -1.94
N TRP A 49 -14.27 -7.81 -1.47
CA TRP A 49 -13.80 -6.53 -0.95
C TRP A 49 -12.85 -6.74 0.22
N LEU A 50 -13.23 -7.53 1.22
CA LEU A 50 -12.42 -7.75 2.42
C LEU A 50 -11.12 -8.48 2.10
N ILE A 51 -11.15 -9.49 1.22
CA ILE A 51 -9.95 -10.22 0.78
C ILE A 51 -8.98 -9.29 0.05
N SER A 52 -9.46 -8.46 -0.87
CA SER A 52 -8.58 -7.50 -1.58
C SER A 52 -7.92 -6.51 -0.61
N HIS A 53 -8.66 -5.99 0.38
CA HIS A 53 -8.12 -5.08 1.38
C HIS A 53 -7.15 -5.75 2.36
N LEU A 54 -7.37 -7.02 2.72
CA LEU A 54 -6.40 -7.81 3.49
C LEU A 54 -5.09 -8.03 2.71
N LEU A 55 -5.16 -8.21 1.39
CA LEU A 55 -3.97 -8.30 0.55
C LEU A 55 -3.26 -6.95 0.42
N LEU A 56 -3.99 -5.83 0.34
CA LEU A 56 -3.40 -4.49 0.41
C LEU A 56 -2.70 -4.24 1.76
N ALA A 57 -3.32 -4.64 2.87
CA ALA A 57 -2.69 -4.56 4.19
C ALA A 57 -1.43 -5.42 4.25
N THR A 58 -1.48 -6.64 3.71
CA THR A 58 -0.30 -7.53 3.60
C THR A 58 0.80 -6.89 2.75
N TRP A 59 0.45 -6.28 1.62
CA TRP A 59 1.39 -5.55 0.78
C TRP A 59 2.07 -4.41 1.55
N LEU A 60 1.30 -3.58 2.29
CA LEU A 60 1.85 -2.50 3.10
C LEU A 60 2.84 -3.01 4.16
N VAL A 61 2.49 -4.11 4.84
CA VAL A 61 3.39 -4.75 5.82
C VAL A 61 4.67 -5.25 5.16
N LEU A 62 4.59 -5.88 3.98
CA LEU A 62 5.75 -6.35 3.22
C LEU A 62 6.57 -5.21 2.59
N LEU A 63 5.98 -4.03 2.42
CA LEU A 63 6.67 -2.87 1.90
C LEU A 63 7.74 -2.36 2.88
N ILE A 64 7.50 -2.46 4.19
CA ILE A 64 8.47 -2.05 5.23
C ILE A 64 9.81 -2.79 5.09
N PRO A 65 9.88 -4.13 5.10
CA PRO A 65 11.13 -4.86 4.87
C PRO A 65 11.67 -4.65 3.44
N SER A 66 10.81 -4.50 2.42
CA SER A 66 11.26 -4.16 1.06
C SER A 66 12.04 -2.85 1.02
N LEU A 67 11.58 -1.83 1.75
CA LEU A 67 12.28 -0.55 1.83
C LEU A 67 13.58 -0.66 2.59
N ALA A 68 13.65 -1.45 3.66
CA ALA A 68 14.90 -1.73 4.34
C ALA A 68 15.92 -2.40 3.40
N ALA A 69 15.47 -3.30 2.52
CA ALA A 69 16.31 -3.94 1.50
C ALA A 69 16.82 -2.92 0.47
N ILE A 70 15.93 -2.10 -0.09
CA ILE A 70 16.26 -1.03 -1.05
C ILE A 70 17.24 -0.03 -0.42
N TRP A 71 17.01 0.34 0.83
CA TRP A 71 17.88 1.21 1.60
C TRP A 71 19.30 0.65 1.67
N GLN A 72 19.45 -0.64 1.92
CA GLN A 72 20.77 -1.30 1.91
C GLN A 72 21.41 -1.31 0.51
N LEU A 73 20.64 -1.59 -0.54
CA LEU A 73 21.13 -1.65 -1.92
C LEU A 73 21.60 -0.29 -2.44
N LEU A 74 20.94 0.82 -2.08
CA LEU A 74 21.36 2.15 -2.50
C LEU A 74 22.71 2.59 -1.91
N GLY A 75 23.13 2.03 -0.77
CA GLY A 75 24.45 2.28 -0.18
C GLY A 75 24.74 3.77 0.06
N ARG A 76 26.03 4.13 0.10
CA ARG A 76 26.46 5.54 0.28
C ARG A 76 26.27 6.40 -0.97
N GLY A 77 26.36 5.80 -2.17
CA GLY A 77 26.25 6.52 -3.44
C GLY A 77 24.83 7.02 -3.77
N GLY A 78 23.80 6.47 -3.11
CA GLY A 78 22.40 6.83 -3.32
C GLY A 78 21.76 7.65 -2.19
N TRP A 79 22.53 8.32 -1.33
CA TRP A 79 21.99 8.97 -0.11
C TRP A 79 20.81 9.91 -0.37
N GLY A 80 20.92 10.79 -1.38
CA GLY A 80 19.82 11.71 -1.73
C GLY A 80 18.54 10.98 -2.14
N PHE A 81 18.66 9.94 -2.97
CA PHE A 81 17.54 9.09 -3.36
C PHE A 81 16.94 8.33 -2.19
N ARG A 82 17.77 7.83 -1.26
CA ARG A 82 17.33 7.18 -0.02
C ARG A 82 16.48 8.12 0.81
N VAL A 83 16.97 9.32 1.09
CA VAL A 83 16.28 10.27 1.96
C VAL A 83 14.97 10.75 1.31
N VAL A 84 15.02 11.26 0.08
CA VAL A 84 13.85 11.82 -0.59
C VAL A 84 12.83 10.72 -0.91
N GLY A 85 13.27 9.65 -1.57
CA GLY A 85 12.41 8.53 -1.94
C GLY A 85 11.86 7.80 -0.71
N GLY A 86 12.69 7.59 0.30
CA GLY A 86 12.28 6.99 1.57
C GLY A 86 11.27 7.81 2.35
N ALA A 87 11.46 9.14 2.44
CA ALA A 87 10.50 10.03 3.10
C ALA A 87 9.16 10.05 2.37
N LEU A 88 9.16 10.20 1.04
CA LEU A 88 7.95 10.16 0.22
C LEU A 88 7.21 8.82 0.35
N THR A 89 7.96 7.71 0.30
CA THR A 89 7.38 6.37 0.44
C THR A 89 6.80 6.16 1.85
N ALA A 90 7.48 6.65 2.90
CA ALA A 90 6.99 6.55 4.27
C ALA A 90 5.69 7.33 4.47
N VAL A 91 5.60 8.56 3.95
CA VAL A 91 4.35 9.34 3.92
C VAL A 91 3.28 8.57 3.15
N GLY A 92 3.61 8.07 1.96
CA GLY A 92 2.71 7.28 1.13
C GLY A 92 2.17 6.03 1.83
N ILE A 93 3.00 5.30 2.58
CA ILE A 93 2.59 4.14 3.39
C ILE A 93 1.56 4.53 4.44
N VAL A 94 1.80 5.63 5.16
CA VAL A 94 0.86 6.10 6.20
C VAL A 94 -0.47 6.46 5.57
N VAL A 95 -0.44 7.21 4.47
CA VAL A 95 -1.65 7.63 3.74
C VAL A 95 -2.42 6.42 3.19
N ASN A 96 -1.74 5.52 2.48
CA ASN A 96 -2.35 4.30 1.95
C ASN A 96 -2.88 3.40 3.07
N GLY A 97 -2.18 3.31 4.20
CA GLY A 97 -2.63 2.54 5.36
C GLY A 97 -3.90 3.10 5.98
N LEU A 98 -4.02 4.44 6.07
CA LEU A 98 -5.25 5.09 6.53
C LEU A 98 -6.41 4.83 5.56
N ILE A 99 -6.20 5.02 4.24
CA ILE A 99 -7.23 4.76 3.22
C ILE A 99 -7.69 3.30 3.27
N THR A 100 -6.74 2.36 3.22
CA THR A 100 -7.00 0.92 3.29
C THR A 100 -7.74 0.55 4.57
N GLY A 101 -7.38 1.16 5.71
CA GLY A 101 -8.04 0.94 6.99
C GLY A 101 -9.49 1.45 7.01
N VAL A 102 -9.74 2.62 6.44
CA VAL A 102 -11.09 3.16 6.28
C VAL A 102 -11.94 2.23 5.42
N ASP A 103 -11.44 1.82 4.25
CA ASP A 103 -12.18 0.96 3.34
C ASP A 103 -12.42 -0.44 3.91
N PHE A 104 -11.49 -0.94 4.71
CA PHE A 104 -11.67 -2.17 5.48
C PHE A 104 -12.80 -2.03 6.51
N VAL A 105 -12.80 -0.95 7.30
CA VAL A 105 -13.87 -0.68 8.28
C VAL A 105 -15.22 -0.52 7.57
N LEU A 106 -15.28 0.18 6.44
CA LEU A 106 -16.50 0.33 5.65
C LEU A 106 -17.03 -1.02 5.15
N GLY A 107 -16.15 -1.90 4.67
CA GLY A 107 -16.52 -3.27 4.31
C GLY A 107 -17.05 -4.09 5.49
N ALA A 108 -16.48 -3.90 6.69
CA ALA A 108 -16.91 -4.61 7.90
C ALA A 108 -18.24 -4.11 8.46
N ILE A 109 -18.55 -2.81 8.35
CA ILE A 109 -19.80 -2.23 8.87
C ILE A 109 -20.93 -2.21 7.86
N ALA A 110 -20.67 -2.38 6.56
CA ALA A 110 -21.71 -2.38 5.53
C ALA A 110 -22.85 -3.37 5.84
N PRO A 111 -22.57 -4.62 6.28
CA PRO A 111 -23.63 -5.57 6.67
C PRO A 111 -24.44 -5.15 7.91
N MET A 112 -23.95 -4.22 8.73
CA MET A 112 -24.62 -3.77 9.96
C MET A 112 -25.72 -2.72 9.72
N GLY A 113 -25.77 -2.13 8.52
CA GLY A 113 -26.83 -1.20 8.12
C GLY A 113 -26.35 -0.04 7.26
N ARG A 114 -27.05 0.18 6.14
CA ARG A 114 -26.71 1.19 5.12
C ARG A 114 -26.68 2.63 5.65
N SER A 115 -27.58 3.00 6.57
CA SER A 115 -27.63 4.36 7.14
C SER A 115 -26.41 4.66 8.01
N LEU A 116 -25.98 3.70 8.83
CA LEU A 116 -24.76 3.83 9.63
C LEU A 116 -23.54 3.92 8.72
N ALA A 117 -23.40 2.98 7.78
CA ALA A 117 -22.23 2.91 6.89
C ALA A 117 -22.08 4.16 5.99
N THR A 118 -23.19 4.68 5.45
CA THR A 118 -23.20 5.95 4.68
C THR A 118 -22.80 7.15 5.55
N SER A 119 -23.30 7.24 6.78
CA SER A 119 -22.97 8.35 7.68
C SER A 119 -21.49 8.36 8.11
N VAL A 120 -20.93 7.18 8.36
CA VAL A 120 -19.51 7.00 8.67
C VAL A 120 -18.66 7.32 7.45
N HIS A 121 -18.99 6.76 6.27
CA HIS A 121 -18.26 7.04 5.03
C HIS A 121 -18.24 8.54 4.74
N LYS A 122 -19.39 9.22 4.78
CA LYS A 122 -19.44 10.67 4.52
C LYS A 122 -18.53 11.47 5.45
N ARG A 123 -18.62 11.22 6.78
CA ARG A 123 -17.75 11.93 7.75
C ARG A 123 -16.27 11.65 7.50
N VAL A 124 -15.91 10.40 7.27
CA VAL A 124 -14.51 10.01 7.08
C VAL A 124 -13.97 10.53 5.74
N SER A 125 -14.77 10.49 4.68
CA SER A 125 -14.39 11.04 3.37
C SER A 125 -14.12 12.54 3.45
N GLU A 126 -15.00 13.31 4.09
CA GLU A 126 -14.86 14.77 4.20
C GLU A 126 -13.73 15.19 5.14
N SER A 127 -13.52 14.47 6.25
CA SER A 127 -12.57 14.88 7.30
C SER A 127 -11.18 14.23 7.18
N VAL A 128 -11.07 13.05 6.58
CA VAL A 128 -9.84 12.26 6.52
C VAL A 128 -9.40 12.02 5.07
N LEU A 129 -10.26 11.48 4.21
CA LEU A 129 -9.82 11.07 2.87
C LEU A 129 -9.57 12.25 1.92
N ALA A 130 -10.44 13.26 1.91
CA ALA A 130 -10.31 14.40 0.99
C ALA A 130 -8.98 15.17 1.16
N PRO A 131 -8.48 15.46 2.39
CA PRO A 131 -7.16 16.03 2.57
C PRO A 131 -6.00 15.12 2.13
N LEU A 132 -6.22 13.81 2.13
CA LEU A 132 -5.20 12.79 1.84
C LEU A 132 -5.13 12.40 0.36
N ASP A 133 -6.15 12.74 -0.43
CA ASP A 133 -6.29 12.35 -1.83
C ASP A 133 -5.09 12.81 -2.69
N SER A 134 -4.59 14.02 -2.45
CA SER A 134 -3.38 14.52 -3.13
C SER A 134 -2.09 13.82 -2.70
N TRP A 135 -2.08 13.22 -1.51
CA TRP A 135 -0.91 12.55 -0.94
C TRP A 135 -0.81 11.07 -1.32
N ASP A 136 -1.84 10.50 -1.94
CA ASP A 136 -1.80 9.11 -2.42
C ASP A 136 -0.66 8.89 -3.44
N LEU A 137 -0.37 9.92 -4.24
CA LEU A 137 0.74 9.91 -5.19
C LEU A 137 2.12 9.86 -4.52
N ALA A 138 2.24 10.22 -3.24
CA ALA A 138 3.53 10.24 -2.53
C ALA A 138 4.19 8.85 -2.51
N LEU A 139 3.39 7.79 -2.39
CA LEU A 139 3.89 6.42 -2.40
C LEU A 139 4.52 6.07 -3.74
N SER A 140 3.79 6.29 -4.82
CA SER A 140 4.24 6.03 -6.19
C SER A 140 5.48 6.85 -6.55
N LEU A 141 5.48 8.14 -6.19
CA LEU A 141 6.63 9.02 -6.41
C LEU A 141 7.85 8.58 -5.60
N GLY A 142 7.65 8.20 -4.33
CA GLY A 142 8.72 7.68 -3.48
C GLY A 142 9.37 6.43 -4.04
N LEU A 143 8.56 5.44 -4.43
CA LEU A 143 9.04 4.20 -5.05
C LEU A 143 9.76 4.47 -6.38
N LEU A 144 9.25 5.40 -7.19
CA LEU A 144 9.89 5.82 -8.45
C LEU A 144 11.27 6.45 -8.19
N VAL A 145 11.38 7.37 -7.23
CA VAL A 145 12.65 8.01 -6.85
C VAL A 145 13.65 6.95 -6.37
N LEU A 146 13.21 5.99 -5.56
CA LEU A 146 14.04 4.87 -5.09
C LEU A 146 14.52 3.99 -6.25
N ALA A 147 13.62 3.64 -7.19
CA ALA A 147 13.95 2.85 -8.37
C ALA A 147 14.97 3.57 -9.27
N ILE A 148 14.77 4.87 -9.51
CA ILE A 148 15.74 5.72 -10.24
C ILE A 148 17.09 5.71 -9.52
N GLY A 149 17.09 5.81 -8.19
CA GLY A 149 18.30 5.71 -7.39
C GLY A 149 19.05 4.39 -7.61
N LEU A 150 18.35 3.26 -7.54
CA LEU A 150 18.94 1.92 -7.74
C LEU A 150 19.54 1.77 -9.14
N TYR A 151 18.83 2.27 -10.15
CA TYR A 151 19.31 2.29 -11.54
C TYR A 151 20.57 3.15 -11.68
N ARG A 152 20.56 4.36 -11.12
CA ARG A 152 21.70 5.31 -11.19
C ARG A 152 22.94 4.80 -10.46
N THR A 153 22.77 4.11 -9.34
CA THR A 153 23.89 3.54 -8.58
C THR A 153 24.35 2.18 -9.12
N ARG A 154 23.72 1.66 -10.19
CA ARG A 154 23.98 0.32 -10.77
C ARG A 154 23.86 -0.83 -9.76
N ASN A 155 23.04 -0.65 -8.74
CA ASN A 155 22.76 -1.66 -7.71
C ASN A 155 21.40 -2.32 -7.91
N ALA A 156 20.80 -2.16 -9.10
CA ALA A 156 19.66 -2.97 -9.50
C ALA A 156 20.12 -4.44 -9.56
N PRO A 157 19.40 -5.38 -8.94
CA PRO A 157 19.68 -6.81 -9.12
C PRO A 157 19.62 -7.14 -10.62
N GLN A 158 20.71 -7.73 -11.14
CA GLN A 158 20.78 -8.27 -12.50
C GLN A 158 20.16 -9.67 -12.55
#